data_AF-A0A535QW17-F1
#
_entry.id   AF-A0A535QW17-F1
#
_cell.length_a   1.000
_cell.length_b   1.000
_cell.length_c   1.000
_cell.angle_alpha   90.00
_cell.angle_beta   90.00
_cell.angle_gamma   90.00
#
_symmetry.space_group_name_H-M   'P 1'
#
loop_
_entity.id
_entity.type
_entity.pdbx_description
1 polymer ?
#
loop_
_entity_poly.entity_id
_entity_poly.type
_entity_poly.pdbx_seq_one_letter_code
_entity_poly.pdbx_strand_id
1 'polypeptide(L)'
;MTLQELECAEKNMQQQWHDLVMAEQRGEALDVLEQMYDTYILLAEEYNRCSEAFEHEQDGKRGGRSAGKRHGNKRGYGSSDKDKEKDRVRLAS
;
A
#
# COMPACT_ATOMS: atom_id res chain seq x y z
N MET A 1 13.24 -12.39 5.93
CA MET A 1 12.66 -13.07 4.76
C MET A 1 13.72 -13.10 3.68
N THR A 2 13.78 -14.13 2.85
CA THR A 2 14.82 -14.24 1.80
C THR A 2 14.36 -13.59 0.50
N LEU A 3 15.31 -13.06 -0.28
CA LEU A 3 15.05 -12.53 -1.63
C LEU A 3 14.30 -13.54 -2.51
N GLN A 4 14.60 -14.83 -2.34
CA GLN A 4 13.97 -15.91 -3.09
C GLN A 4 12.47 -16.05 -2.80
N GLU A 5 12.03 -15.83 -1.56
CA GLU A 5 10.60 -15.85 -1.21
C GLU A 5 9.86 -14.68 -1.86
N LEU A 6 10.47 -13.50 -1.88
CA LEU A 6 9.93 -12.32 -2.55
C LEU A 6 9.78 -12.53 -4.07
N GLU A 7 10.82 -13.06 -4.73
CA GLU A 7 10.78 -13.37 -6.16
C GLU A 7 9.74 -14.43 -6.51
N CYS A 8 9.56 -15.44 -5.65
CA CYS A 8 8.53 -16.45 -5.82
C CYS A 8 7.12 -15.85 -5.69
N ALA A 9 6.89 -15.02 -4.66
CA ALA A 9 5.61 -14.35 -4.47
C ALA A 9 5.27 -13.43 -5.66
N GLU A 10 6.26 -12.67 -6.15
CA GLU A 10 6.10 -11.81 -7.33
C GLU A 10 5.73 -12.61 -8.59
N LYS A 11 6.46 -13.70 -8.87
CA LYS A 11 6.18 -14.56 -10.03
C LYS A 11 4.79 -15.17 -9.98
N ASN A 12 4.37 -15.66 -8.81
CA ASN A 12 3.05 -16.25 -8.64
C ASN A 12 1.94 -15.21 -8.87
N MET A 13 2.11 -14.00 -8.32
CA MET A 13 1.18 -12.89 -8.53
C MET A 13 1.08 -12.50 -10.02
N GLN A 14 2.22 -12.38 -10.71
CA GLN A 14 2.27 -12.02 -12.14
C GLN A 14 1.63 -13.11 -13.02
N GLN A 15 1.90 -14.38 -12.72
CA GLN A 15 1.31 -15.51 -13.44
C GLN A 15 -0.21 -15.52 -13.28
N GLN A 16 -0.71 -15.36 -12.05
CA GLN A 16 -2.15 -15.32 -11.79
C GLN A 16 -2.83 -14.16 -12.53
N TRP A 17 -2.20 -12.98 -12.57
CA TRP A 17 -2.70 -11.84 -13.33
C TRP A 17 -2.80 -12.15 -14.82
N HIS A 18 -1.75 -12.75 -15.39
CA HIS A 18 -1.76 -13.16 -16.79
C HIS A 18 -2.89 -14.15 -17.08
N ASP A 19 -3.05 -15.17 -16.23
CA ASP A 19 -4.08 -16.18 -16.42
C ASP A 19 -5.50 -15.60 -16.30
N LEU A 20 -5.68 -14.62 -15.41
CA LEU A 20 -6.94 -13.87 -15.27
C LEU A 20 -7.27 -13.08 -16.54
N VAL A 21 -6.30 -12.34 -17.09
CA VAL A 21 -6.48 -11.60 -18.34
C VAL A 21 -6.80 -12.55 -19.50
N MET A 22 -6.14 -13.71 -19.56
CA MET A 22 -6.41 -14.72 -20.58
C MET A 22 -7.80 -15.35 -20.41
N ALA A 23 -8.24 -15.59 -19.19
CA ALA A 23 -9.59 -16.10 -18.89
C ALA A 23 -10.67 -15.09 -19.32
N GLU A 24 -10.47 -13.80 -19.01
CA GLU A 24 -11.39 -12.73 -19.42
C GLU A 24 -11.49 -12.64 -20.95
N GLN A 25 -10.36 -12.68 -21.66
CA GLN A 25 -10.34 -12.65 -23.13
C GLN A 25 -11.01 -13.87 -23.77
N ARG A 26 -11.00 -15.02 -23.09
CA ARG A 26 -11.70 -16.24 -23.55
C ARG A 26 -13.20 -16.18 -23.28
N GLY A 27 -13.67 -15.18 -22.54
CA GLY A 27 -15.08 -15.06 -22.14
C GLY A 27 -15.46 -16.08 -21.07
N GLU A 28 -14.54 -16.40 -20.16
CA GLU A 28 -14.86 -17.22 -18.99
C GLU A 28 -15.98 -16.58 -18.16
N ALA A 29 -16.70 -17.42 -17.42
CA ALA A 29 -17.84 -16.97 -16.61
C ALA A 29 -17.39 -15.98 -15.53
N LEU A 30 -18.24 -15.00 -15.23
CA LEU A 30 -17.96 -13.98 -14.21
C LEU A 30 -17.59 -14.59 -12.86
N ASP A 31 -18.32 -15.62 -12.42
CA ASP A 31 -18.09 -16.32 -11.15
C ASP A 31 -16.69 -16.96 -11.07
N VAL A 32 -16.14 -17.37 -12.23
CA VAL A 32 -14.78 -17.93 -12.32
C VAL A 32 -13.75 -16.81 -12.25
N LEU A 33 -13.99 -15.70 -12.96
CA LEU A 33 -13.12 -14.53 -12.92
C LEU A 33 -13.05 -13.93 -11.51
N GLU A 34 -14.17 -13.87 -10.79
CA GLU A 34 -14.22 -13.39 -9.39
C GLU A 34 -13.35 -14.26 -8.47
N GLN A 35 -13.44 -15.59 -8.56
CA GLN A 35 -12.57 -16.50 -7.81
C GLN A 35 -11.09 -16.33 -8.16
N MET A 36 -10.78 -16.09 -9.44
CA MET A 36 -9.41 -15.81 -9.87
C MET A 36 -8.89 -14.47 -9.36
N TYR A 37 -9.76 -13.47 -9.26
CA TYR A 37 -9.47 -12.16 -8.65
C TYR A 37 -9.20 -12.29 -7.15
N ASP A 38 -10.03 -13.04 -6.41
CA ASP A 38 -9.79 -13.31 -4.99
C ASP A 38 -8.43 -13.98 -4.77
N THR A 39 -8.09 -14.94 -5.63
CA THR A 39 -6.78 -15.61 -5.61
C THR A 39 -5.64 -14.62 -5.89
N TYR A 40 -5.82 -13.71 -6.85
CA TYR A 40 -4.83 -12.67 -7.14
C TYR A 40 -4.61 -11.72 -5.95
N ILE A 41 -5.68 -11.31 -5.26
CA ILE A 41 -5.58 -10.45 -4.07
C ILE A 41 -4.75 -11.13 -2.99
N LEU A 42 -4.99 -12.41 -2.71
CA LEU A 42 -4.21 -13.17 -1.72
C LEU A 42 -2.71 -13.24 -2.07
N LEU A 43 -2.39 -13.40 -3.36
CA LEU A 43 -1.01 -13.41 -3.83
C LEU A 43 -0.35 -12.03 -3.74
N ALA A 44 -1.09 -10.96 -4.05
CA ALA A 44 -0.61 -9.59 -3.90
C ALA A 44 -0.35 -9.23 -2.43
N GLU A 45 -1.22 -9.66 -1.51
CA GLU A 45 -1.01 -9.50 -0.07
C GLU A 45 0.23 -10.26 0.42
N GLU A 46 0.47 -11.47 -0.07
CA GLU A 46 1.69 -12.22 0.26
C GLU A 46 2.93 -11.50 -0.24
N TYR A 47 2.93 -11.02 -1.49
CA TYR A 47 4.03 -10.21 -2.02
C TYR A 47 4.28 -8.96 -1.17
N ASN A 48 3.23 -8.25 -0.76
CA ASN A 48 3.36 -7.06 0.10
C ASN A 48 3.98 -7.42 1.45
N ARG A 49 3.53 -8.50 2.10
CA ARG A 49 4.15 -9.01 3.34
C ARG A 49 5.62 -9.33 3.12
N CYS A 50 5.95 -9.96 2.00
CA CYS A 50 7.33 -10.28 1.66
C CYS A 50 8.19 -9.04 1.49
N SER A 51 7.67 -8.05 0.77
CA SER A 51 8.35 -6.79 0.48
C SER A 51 8.63 -6.02 1.77
N GLU A 52 7.62 -5.86 2.63
CA GLU A 52 7.77 -5.19 3.93
C GLU A 52 8.81 -5.89 4.82
N ALA A 53 8.78 -7.22 4.89
CA ALA A 53 9.73 -8.00 5.67
C ALA A 53 11.17 -7.89 5.12
N PHE A 54 11.33 -7.81 3.80
CA PHE A 54 12.61 -7.64 3.14
C PHE A 54 13.19 -6.23 3.33
N GLU A 55 12.36 -5.19 3.22
CA GLU A 55 12.74 -3.80 3.48
C GLU A 55 13.17 -3.59 4.93
N HIS A 56 12.39 -4.12 5.89
CA HIS A 56 12.73 -4.01 7.31
C HIS A 56 14.05 -4.71 7.66
N GLU A 57 14.38 -5.82 6.98
CA GLU A 57 15.67 -6.50 7.17
C GLU A 57 16.85 -5.69 6.59
N GLN A 58 16.63 -4.95 5.50
CA GLN A 58 17.64 -4.05 4.93
C GLN A 58 17.85 -2.78 5.75
N ASP A 59 16.77 -2.20 6.28
CA ASP A 59 16.86 -1.01 7.15
C ASP A 59 17.49 -1.34 8.51
N GLY A 60 17.23 -2.54 9.04
CA GLY A 60 17.93 -3.05 10.23
C GLY A 60 19.44 -3.21 10.04
N LYS A 61 19.89 -3.56 8.81
CA LYS A 61 21.32 -3.64 8.46
C LYS A 61 21.95 -2.27 8.22
N ARG A 62 21.18 -1.24 7.80
CA ARG A 62 21.65 0.14 7.64
C ARG A 62 21.60 0.98 8.92
N GLY A 63 20.73 0.62 9.88
CA GLY A 63 20.51 1.33 11.15
C GLY A 63 21.51 1.06 12.29
N GLY A 64 22.52 0.19 12.08
CA GLY A 64 23.52 -0.17 13.11
C GLY A 64 24.49 0.93 13.54
N ARG A 65 24.32 2.18 13.08
CA ARG A 65 25.09 3.35 13.53
C ARG A 65 24.20 4.57 13.68
N SER A 66 23.38 4.60 14.73
CA SER A 66 22.96 5.84 15.41
C SER A 66 22.34 5.54 16.77
N ALA A 67 23.14 4.96 17.67
CA ALA A 67 22.89 5.11 19.10
C ALA A 67 23.16 6.58 19.48
N GLY A 68 22.10 7.40 19.53
CA GLY A 68 22.21 8.84 19.77
C GLY A 68 21.04 9.42 20.59
N LYS A 69 21.04 9.14 21.90
CA LYS A 69 20.50 9.93 23.02
C LYS A 69 19.06 10.50 22.96
N ARG A 70 18.26 10.00 23.91
CA ARG A 70 17.01 10.57 24.46
C ARG A 70 17.23 11.93 25.15
N HIS A 71 16.40 12.95 24.87
CA HIS A 71 15.73 13.86 25.85
C HIS A 71 15.14 15.11 25.16
N GLY A 72 13.91 15.53 25.53
CA GLY A 72 13.52 16.95 25.37
C GLY A 72 12.05 17.31 25.05
N ASN A 73 11.13 16.95 25.92
CA ASN A 73 9.86 17.62 26.28
C ASN A 73 9.59 19.09 25.79
N LYS A 74 8.35 19.30 25.27
CA LYS A 74 7.38 20.39 25.59
C LYS A 74 7.18 21.62 24.66
N ARG A 75 5.86 21.87 24.40
CA ARG A 75 5.11 23.12 24.04
C ARG A 75 5.22 23.53 22.57
N GLY A 76 4.18 23.94 21.84
CA GLY A 76 2.80 24.37 22.13
C GLY A 76 2.36 25.31 20.97
N TYR A 77 1.06 25.63 20.87
CA TYR A 77 0.41 26.54 19.89
C TYR A 77 0.25 26.00 18.45
N GLY A 78 -0.92 25.99 17.81
CA GLY A 78 -2.22 26.55 18.17
C GLY A 78 -3.29 26.08 17.16
N SER A 79 -4.49 25.88 17.69
CA SER A 79 -5.74 25.64 16.99
C SER A 79 -6.23 26.94 16.33
N SER A 80 -6.79 26.87 15.12
CA SER A 80 -7.77 27.82 14.55
C SER A 80 -8.68 26.99 13.64
N ASP A 81 -9.85 26.55 14.12
CA ASP A 81 -11.16 27.23 14.00
C ASP A 81 -11.51 27.54 12.53
N LYS A 82 -12.38 26.73 11.91
CA LYS A 82 -13.86 26.77 11.97
C LYS A 82 -14.48 27.95 11.21
N ASP A 83 -15.38 27.58 10.30
CA ASP A 83 -16.59 28.29 9.88
C ASP A 83 -16.42 29.70 9.30
N LYS A 84 -16.69 29.84 7.99
CA LYS A 84 -17.41 30.98 7.42
C LYS A 84 -17.90 30.69 6.00
N GLU A 85 -19.02 29.98 5.93
CA GLU A 85 -19.98 30.14 4.85
C GLU A 85 -20.98 31.25 5.24
N LYS A 86 -21.48 31.98 4.22
CA LYS A 86 -22.51 33.05 4.23
C LYS A 86 -22.06 34.48 4.54
N ASP A 87 -21.89 35.28 3.49
CA ASP A 87 -22.70 36.50 3.30
C ASP A 87 -22.59 37.06 1.86
N ARG A 88 -23.76 37.32 1.23
CA ARG A 88 -24.06 38.35 0.20
C ARG A 88 -23.35 38.25 -1.16
N VAL A 89 -24.01 37.88 -2.27
CA VAL A 89 -25.17 38.53 -2.93
C VAL A 89 -25.23 40.05 -2.68
N ARG A 90 -24.60 40.83 -3.58
CA ARG A 90 -25.12 42.04 -4.23
C ARG A 90 -23.98 42.83 -4.89
N LEU A 91 -24.25 43.30 -6.11
CA LEU A 91 -23.66 44.48 -6.78
C LEU A 91 -22.23 44.37 -7.34
N ALA A 92 -22.16 44.09 -8.64
CA ALA A 92 -21.47 44.92 -9.63
C ALA A 92 -22.05 44.50 -11.00
N SER A 93 -23.05 45.22 -11.52
CA SER A 93 -22.96 46.52 -12.22
C SER A 93 -22.13 46.42 -13.48
#